data_AF-A0A8S3QI19-F1
#
_entry.id   AF-A0A8S3QI19-F1
#
_cell.length_a   1.000
_cell.length_b   1.000
_cell.length_c   1.000
_cell.angle_alpha   90.00
_cell.angle_beta   90.00
_cell.angle_gamma   90.00
#
_symmetry.space_group_name_H-M   'P 1'
#
loop_
_entity.id
_entity.type
_entity.pdbx_description
1 polymer ?
#
loop_
_entity_poly.entity_id
_entity_poly.type
_entity_poly.pdbx_seq_one_letter_code
_entity_poly.pdbx_strand_id
1 'polypeptide(L)'
;MCNNCDNMCDNCTNRKLHPSTVHTYLSTRTLSSGGRSTLDAFAPGTQYLILDAGGGTVDITVQEIKDDGDIKQIYMANGGDWGGTKVDEAFDEFLTEIVGSDTVDKFRKDDKVDYLGLCREFEVKKRSIRPDSTAKITIRIPLSLSERFQEVKGVSLKSSFKSNKSMSWVGDKLRVDPDTAKSSLKNHANALLTI
;
A
#
# COMPACT_ATOMS: atom_id res chain seq x y z
N MET A 1 -29.27 2.28 -20.55
CA MET A 1 -28.32 2.32 -21.69
C MET A 1 -27.57 3.64 -21.64
N CYS A 2 -26.27 3.62 -22.00
CA CYS A 2 -25.15 4.53 -21.64
C CYS A 2 -24.59 4.17 -20.25
N ASN A 3 -23.56 3.34 -20.05
CA ASN A 3 -22.22 3.16 -20.66
C ASN A 3 -21.28 4.37 -20.55
N ASN A 4 -20.08 4.12 -20.01
CA ASN A 4 -18.89 4.95 -19.81
C ASN A 4 -18.77 5.77 -18.52
N CYS A 5 -18.11 5.17 -17.53
CA CYS A 5 -17.30 5.87 -16.52
C CYS A 5 -15.90 5.23 -16.37
N ASP A 6 -15.35 4.62 -17.44
CA ASP A 6 -14.03 3.99 -17.44
C ASP A 6 -12.95 4.89 -18.09
N ASN A 7 -12.93 6.18 -17.77
CA ASN A 7 -11.89 7.07 -18.30
C ASN A 7 -11.55 8.17 -17.29
N MET A 8 -10.64 7.84 -16.36
CA MET A 8 -9.66 8.79 -15.79
C MET A 8 -8.79 8.05 -14.78
N CYS A 9 -7.81 7.27 -15.27
CA CYS A 9 -6.51 7.03 -14.62
C CYS A 9 -5.51 6.29 -15.54
N ASP A 10 -5.60 6.47 -16.86
CA ASP A 10 -4.62 5.92 -17.81
C ASP A 10 -3.47 6.92 -18.02
N ASN A 11 -2.57 7.03 -17.04
CA ASN A 11 -1.23 7.61 -17.28
C ASN A 11 -0.16 7.22 -16.25
N CYS A 12 -0.20 6.01 -15.71
CA CYS A 12 1.00 5.38 -15.15
C CYS A 12 1.57 4.41 -16.18
N THR A 13 2.36 4.93 -17.12
CA THR A 13 3.21 4.08 -17.98
C THR A 13 4.05 3.19 -17.08
N ASN A 14 3.82 1.87 -17.15
CA ASN A 14 4.74 0.82 -16.75
C ASN A 14 6.08 1.01 -17.49
N ARG A 15 6.90 1.94 -17.04
CA ARG A 15 8.29 2.03 -17.47
C ARG A 15 9.08 1.07 -16.59
N LYS A 16 9.24 -0.17 -17.09
CA LYS A 16 10.32 -1.04 -16.62
C LYS A 16 11.59 -0.19 -16.61
N LEU A 17 12.19 -0.02 -15.43
CA LEU A 17 13.48 0.66 -15.32
C LEU A 17 14.48 -0.07 -16.22
N HIS A 18 15.05 0.65 -17.19
CA HIS A 18 16.06 0.08 -18.07
C HIS A 18 17.28 -0.33 -17.20
N PRO A 19 17.89 -1.51 -17.41
CA PRO A 19 18.99 -2.00 -16.58
C PRO A 19 20.13 -0.98 -16.35
N SER A 20 20.46 -0.20 -17.38
CA SER A 20 21.47 0.87 -17.28
C SER A 20 21.08 2.03 -16.36
N THR A 21 19.77 2.29 -16.16
CA THR A 21 19.27 3.34 -15.26
C THR A 21 19.46 2.93 -13.80
N VAL A 22 19.23 1.66 -13.47
CA VAL A 22 19.42 1.13 -12.10
C VAL A 22 20.90 1.09 -11.75
N HIS A 23 21.77 0.69 -12.68
CA HIS A 23 23.22 0.71 -12.46
C HIS A 23 23.77 2.12 -12.24
N THR A 24 23.35 3.08 -13.08
CA THR A 24 23.74 4.49 -12.91
C THR A 24 23.27 5.02 -11.56
N TYR A 25 22.03 4.69 -11.14
CA TYR A 25 21.47 5.12 -9.86
C TYR A 25 22.15 4.46 -8.65
N LEU A 26 22.42 3.15 -8.70
CA LEU A 26 23.11 2.42 -7.63
C LEU A 26 24.56 2.90 -7.50
N SER A 27 25.27 3.10 -8.62
CA SER A 27 26.65 3.60 -8.61
C SER A 27 26.80 4.99 -7.96
N THR A 28 25.76 5.81 -7.98
CA THR A 28 25.76 7.17 -7.38
C THR A 28 25.27 7.22 -5.93
N ARG A 29 24.63 6.18 -5.38
CA ARG A 29 23.93 6.26 -4.07
C ARG A 29 24.27 5.18 -3.05
N THR A 30 25.21 4.26 -3.28
CA THR A 30 25.53 3.22 -2.28
C THR A 30 26.05 3.84 -0.98
N LEU A 31 25.16 3.96 0.02
CA LEU A 31 25.46 4.33 1.39
C LEU A 31 26.13 3.13 2.06
N SER A 32 27.38 3.36 2.46
CA SER A 32 28.23 2.50 3.27
C SER A 32 27.46 1.85 4.42
N SER A 33 27.13 0.56 4.27
CA SER A 33 26.64 -0.29 5.35
C SER A 33 27.27 -1.66 5.20
N GLY A 34 28.51 -1.79 5.68
CA GLY A 34 29.22 -3.07 5.79
C GLY A 34 30.40 -3.22 4.85
N GLY A 35 31.56 -2.64 5.22
CA GLY A 35 32.93 -3.14 4.98
C GLY A 35 33.44 -3.46 3.56
N ARG A 36 32.60 -3.55 2.52
CA ARG A 36 33.01 -3.80 1.14
C ARG A 36 33.12 -2.47 0.40
N SER A 37 34.25 -2.27 -0.25
CA SER A 37 34.46 -1.08 -1.08
C SER A 37 33.38 -1.02 -2.17
N THR A 38 32.93 0.19 -2.51
CA THR A 38 31.91 0.45 -3.54
C THR A 38 32.24 -0.13 -4.92
N LEU A 39 33.51 -0.49 -5.15
CA LEU A 39 34.03 -1.09 -6.38
C LEU A 39 33.79 -2.61 -6.43
N ASP A 40 33.84 -3.32 -5.30
CA ASP A 40 33.51 -4.76 -5.25
C ASP A 40 32.02 -5.02 -5.49
N ALA A 41 31.19 -4.03 -5.15
CA ALA A 41 29.76 -4.06 -5.41
C ALA A 41 29.41 -3.83 -6.88
N PHE A 42 30.37 -3.88 -7.82
CA PHE A 42 30.08 -3.99 -9.25
C PHE A 42 31.08 -4.89 -9.99
N ALA A 43 31.75 -5.82 -9.29
CA ALA A 43 32.68 -6.73 -9.93
C ALA A 43 31.97 -7.71 -10.88
N PRO A 44 32.60 -8.14 -11.98
CA PRO A 44 32.10 -9.24 -12.80
C PRO A 44 31.72 -10.47 -11.97
N GLY A 45 30.62 -11.11 -12.36
CA GLY A 45 29.99 -12.22 -11.64
C GLY A 45 29.12 -11.81 -10.45
N THR A 46 29.06 -10.52 -10.09
CA THR A 46 28.19 -10.09 -8.99
C THR A 46 26.74 -10.03 -9.43
N GLN A 47 25.86 -10.56 -8.58
CA GLN A 47 24.42 -10.62 -8.80
C GLN A 47 23.67 -9.73 -7.80
N TYR A 48 22.66 -9.02 -8.27
CA TYR A 48 21.79 -8.17 -7.45
C TYR A 48 20.32 -8.46 -7.69
N LEU A 49 19.57 -8.40 -6.60
CA LEU A 49 18.12 -8.36 -6.60
C LEU A 49 17.66 -6.90 -6.65
N ILE A 50 16.84 -6.57 -7.64
CA ILE A 50 16.12 -5.31 -7.73
C ILE A 50 14.68 -5.58 -7.32
N LEU A 51 14.23 -4.83 -6.31
CA LEU A 51 12.85 -4.79 -5.85
C LEU A 51 12.29 -3.41 -6.17
N ASP A 52 11.39 -3.33 -7.14
CA ASP A 52 10.66 -2.12 -7.49
C ASP A 52 9.24 -2.22 -6.93
N ALA A 53 8.98 -1.49 -5.84
CA ALA A 53 7.69 -1.51 -5.17
C ALA A 53 6.90 -0.24 -5.52
N GLY A 54 6.03 -0.36 -6.51
CA GLY A 54 5.17 0.70 -6.99
C GLY A 54 3.81 0.78 -6.30
N GLY A 55 2.95 1.64 -6.83
CA GLY A 55 1.56 1.77 -6.39
C GLY A 55 0.71 0.55 -6.75
N GLY A 56 0.84 0.01 -7.95
CA GLY A 56 0.08 -1.17 -8.39
C GLY A 56 0.85 -2.48 -8.24
N THR A 57 2.08 -2.50 -8.77
CA THR A 57 2.90 -3.71 -8.84
C THR A 57 4.08 -3.66 -7.88
N VAL A 58 4.53 -4.84 -7.49
CA VAL A 58 5.91 -5.04 -7.01
C VAL A 58 6.60 -5.93 -8.03
N ASP A 59 7.67 -5.43 -8.63
CA ASP A 59 8.47 -6.12 -9.64
C ASP A 59 9.82 -6.54 -9.06
N ILE A 60 10.17 -7.80 -9.28
CA ILE A 60 11.37 -8.45 -8.79
C ILE A 60 12.21 -8.85 -10.00
N THR A 61 13.45 -8.38 -10.05
CA THR A 61 14.40 -8.74 -11.12
C THR A 61 15.75 -9.10 -10.55
N VAL A 62 16.39 -10.14 -11.07
CA VAL A 62 17.76 -10.50 -10.71
C VAL A 62 18.68 -10.21 -11.90
N GLN A 63 19.75 -9.46 -11.65
CA GLN A 63 20.73 -9.04 -12.65
C GLN A 63 22.13 -9.48 -12.25
N GLU A 64 22.97 -9.75 -13.23
CA GLU A 64 24.38 -10.12 -13.09
C GLU A 64 25.25 -9.17 -13.91
N ILE A 65 26.41 -8.79 -13.36
CA ILE A 65 27.44 -8.05 -14.08
C ILE A 65 28.34 -9.05 -14.81
N LYS A 66 28.51 -8.85 -16.12
CA LYS A 66 29.35 -9.66 -16.99
C LYS A 66 30.81 -9.21 -16.96
N ASP A 67 31.68 -10.05 -17.51
CA ASP A 67 33.14 -9.83 -17.55
C ASP A 67 33.53 -8.58 -18.35
N ASP A 68 32.70 -8.19 -19.32
CA ASP A 68 32.81 -6.95 -20.11
C ASP A 68 32.19 -5.73 -19.41
N GLY A 69 31.62 -5.90 -18.22
CA GLY A 69 30.92 -4.87 -17.47
C GLY A 69 29.44 -4.70 -17.84
N ASP A 70 28.93 -5.45 -18.83
CA ASP A 70 27.52 -5.39 -19.21
C ASP A 70 26.61 -6.04 -18.17
N ILE A 71 25.35 -5.63 -18.17
CA ILE A 71 24.36 -6.13 -17.21
C ILE A 71 23.43 -7.10 -17.92
N LYS A 72 23.43 -8.35 -17.44
CA LYS A 72 22.52 -9.39 -17.90
C LYS A 72 21.46 -9.64 -16.86
N GLN A 73 20.19 -9.54 -17.26
CA GLN A 73 19.10 -10.10 -16.48
C GLN A 73 19.20 -11.63 -16.49
N ILE A 74 19.34 -12.25 -15.32
CA ILE A 74 19.53 -13.71 -15.20
C ILE A 74 18.23 -14.46 -14.86
N TYR A 75 17.26 -13.77 -14.25
CA TYR A 75 15.92 -14.30 -14.06
C TYR A 75 14.88 -13.35 -14.68
N MET A 76 13.85 -13.92 -15.29
CA MET A 76 12.72 -13.15 -15.82
C MET A 76 12.13 -12.29 -14.70
N ALA A 77 11.79 -11.05 -15.04
CA ALA A 77 11.16 -10.13 -14.10
C ALA A 77 9.80 -10.72 -13.75
N ASN A 78 9.60 -11.00 -12.47
CA ASN A 78 8.32 -11.46 -11.94
C ASN A 78 7.73 -10.32 -11.12
N GLY A 79 6.42 -10.16 -11.19
CA GLY A 79 5.74 -9.15 -10.41
C GLY A 79 4.31 -9.58 -10.11
N GLY A 80 3.71 -8.87 -9.17
CA GLY A 80 2.33 -9.10 -8.78
C GLY A 80 1.70 -7.84 -8.24
N ASP A 81 0.37 -7.88 -8.16
CA ASP A 81 -0.47 -6.81 -7.61
C ASP A 81 -0.32 -6.78 -6.08
N TRP A 82 0.86 -6.40 -5.60
CA TRP A 82 1.23 -6.29 -4.19
C TRP A 82 1.62 -4.87 -3.80
N GLY A 83 1.44 -3.92 -4.72
CA GLY A 83 1.78 -2.53 -4.51
C GLY A 83 0.86 -1.83 -3.50
N GLY A 84 1.04 -0.52 -3.36
CA GLY A 84 0.25 0.34 -2.49
C GLY A 84 -1.28 0.21 -2.62
N THR A 85 -1.82 -0.18 -3.78
CA THR A 85 -3.26 -0.41 -4.01
C THR A 85 -3.81 -1.52 -3.14
N LYS A 86 -3.07 -2.61 -2.89
CA LYS A 86 -3.53 -3.68 -1.98
C LYS A 86 -3.71 -3.19 -0.55
N VAL A 87 -2.92 -2.21 -0.14
CA VAL A 87 -3.07 -1.58 1.17
C VAL A 87 -4.33 -0.72 1.23
N ASP A 88 -4.73 -0.10 0.11
CA ASP A 88 -5.98 0.65 0.02
C ASP A 88 -7.20 -0.29 0.01
N GLU A 89 -7.12 -1.42 -0.69
CA GLU A 89 -8.15 -2.47 -0.68
C GLU A 89 -8.35 -3.05 0.73
N ALA A 90 -7.26 -3.41 1.41
CA ALA A 90 -7.34 -3.94 2.77
C ALA A 90 -7.89 -2.91 3.78
N PHE A 91 -7.68 -1.61 3.56
CA PHE A 91 -8.32 -0.57 4.36
C PHE A 91 -9.83 -0.50 4.11
N ASP A 92 -10.26 -0.66 2.86
CA ASP A 92 -11.67 -0.68 2.51
C ASP A 92 -12.40 -1.92 3.07
N GLU A 93 -11.75 -3.08 3.04
CA GLU A 93 -12.22 -4.29 3.72
C GLU A 93 -12.32 -4.09 5.24
N PHE A 94 -11.29 -3.49 5.85
CA PHE A 94 -11.31 -3.16 7.28
C PHE A 94 -12.47 -2.21 7.64
N LEU A 95 -12.74 -1.18 6.83
CA LEU A 95 -13.92 -0.33 7.02
C LEU A 95 -15.20 -1.16 6.92
N THR A 96 -15.28 -2.04 5.92
CA THR A 96 -16.43 -2.93 5.71
C THR A 96 -16.67 -3.88 6.89
N GLU A 97 -15.62 -4.43 7.49
CA GLU A 97 -15.72 -5.25 8.71
C GLU A 97 -16.30 -4.47 9.90
N ILE A 98 -16.01 -3.16 9.98
CA ILE A 98 -16.52 -2.30 11.05
C ILE A 98 -17.98 -1.90 10.78
N VAL A 99 -18.27 -1.33 9.62
CA VAL A 99 -19.57 -0.66 9.39
C VAL A 99 -20.58 -1.54 8.65
N GLY A 100 -20.13 -2.67 8.09
CA GLY A 100 -20.90 -3.57 7.25
C GLY A 100 -20.93 -3.12 5.78
N SER A 101 -21.01 -4.09 4.86
CA SER A 101 -21.05 -3.87 3.41
C SER A 101 -22.15 -2.91 2.99
N ASP A 102 -23.38 -3.10 3.48
CA ASP A 102 -24.53 -2.27 3.12
C ASP A 102 -24.31 -0.78 3.43
N THR A 103 -23.59 -0.49 4.52
CA THR A 103 -23.25 0.87 4.92
C THR A 103 -22.18 1.45 4.00
N VAL A 104 -21.12 0.69 3.70
CA VAL A 104 -20.04 1.12 2.79
C VAL A 104 -20.57 1.36 1.39
N ASP A 105 -21.43 0.49 0.89
CA ASP A 105 -22.01 0.60 -0.45
C ASP A 105 -22.91 1.83 -0.56
N LYS A 106 -23.74 2.10 0.44
CA LYS A 106 -24.51 3.36 0.52
C LYS A 106 -23.59 4.58 0.58
N PHE A 107 -22.58 4.56 1.44
CA PHE A 107 -21.64 5.67 1.60
C PHE A 107 -20.89 5.97 0.29
N ARG A 108 -20.42 4.94 -0.43
CA ARG A 108 -19.79 5.07 -1.75
C ARG A 108 -20.74 5.61 -2.81
N LYS A 109 -22.01 5.22 -2.76
CA LYS A 109 -22.99 5.60 -3.78
C LYS A 109 -23.50 7.02 -3.58
N ASP A 110 -23.88 7.35 -2.36
CA ASP A 110 -24.64 8.55 -2.02
C ASP A 110 -23.73 9.70 -1.55
N ASP A 111 -22.56 9.39 -0.96
CA ASP A 111 -21.63 10.36 -0.38
C ASP A 111 -20.22 10.28 -1.00
N LYS A 112 -20.16 10.18 -2.34
CA LYS A 112 -18.92 9.97 -3.13
C LYS A 112 -17.76 10.90 -2.75
N VAL A 113 -18.05 12.18 -2.52
CA VAL A 113 -17.01 13.18 -2.21
C VAL A 113 -16.35 12.86 -0.87
N ASP A 114 -17.13 12.48 0.14
CA ASP A 114 -16.62 12.13 1.45
C ASP A 114 -15.89 10.78 1.43
N TYR A 115 -16.36 9.83 0.62
CA TYR A 115 -15.65 8.56 0.41
C TYR A 115 -14.26 8.79 -0.21
N LEU A 116 -14.18 9.56 -1.29
CA LEU A 116 -12.89 9.91 -1.91
C LEU A 116 -12.00 10.71 -0.95
N GLY A 117 -12.59 11.59 -0.13
CA GLY A 117 -11.90 12.32 0.92
C GLY A 117 -11.28 11.38 1.97
N LEU A 118 -12.02 10.37 2.40
CA LEU A 118 -11.55 9.33 3.34
C LEU A 118 -10.39 8.52 2.73
N CYS A 119 -10.53 8.06 1.48
CA CYS A 119 -9.47 7.35 0.77
C CYS A 119 -8.19 8.19 0.66
N ARG A 120 -8.32 9.48 0.30
CA ARG A 120 -7.18 10.39 0.20
C ARG A 120 -6.52 10.63 1.56
N GLU A 121 -7.30 10.80 2.62
CA GLU A 121 -6.76 10.96 3.96
C GLU A 121 -5.99 9.72 4.41
N PHE A 122 -6.51 8.52 4.10
CA PHE A 122 -5.82 7.27 4.36
C PHE A 122 -4.52 7.16 3.56
N GLU A 123 -4.54 7.49 2.28
CA GLU A 123 -3.37 7.45 1.39
C GLU A 123 -2.21 8.32 1.93
N VAL A 124 -2.51 9.54 2.38
CA VAL A 124 -1.53 10.44 2.98
C VAL A 124 -0.96 9.86 4.28
N LYS A 125 -1.82 9.25 5.12
CA LYS A 125 -1.38 8.61 6.37
C LYS A 125 -0.54 7.38 6.13
N LYS A 126 -0.89 6.57 5.13
CA LYS A 126 -0.15 5.38 4.72
C LYS A 126 1.31 5.72 4.44
N ARG A 127 1.58 6.83 3.73
CA ARG A 127 2.95 7.32 3.46
C ARG A 127 3.74 7.73 4.71
N SER A 128 3.07 7.98 5.83
CA SER A 128 3.70 8.36 7.11
C SER A 128 3.96 7.18 8.06
N ILE A 129 3.44 5.99 7.75
CA ILE A 129 3.63 4.79 8.58
C ILE A 129 5.06 4.28 8.38
N ARG A 130 5.80 4.19 9.48
CA ARG A 130 7.13 3.56 9.50
C ARG A 130 7.05 2.14 10.08
N PRO A 131 7.91 1.21 9.65
CA PRO A 131 7.91 -0.17 10.15
C PRO A 131 8.03 -0.27 11.69
N ASP A 132 8.83 0.61 12.27
CA ASP A 132 9.11 0.74 13.71
C ASP A 132 8.09 1.60 14.46
N SER A 133 7.09 2.15 13.76
CA SER A 133 6.08 2.98 14.41
C SER A 133 5.22 2.17 15.36
N THR A 134 5.19 2.62 16.62
CA THR A 134 4.31 2.18 17.70
C THR A 134 3.11 3.11 17.87
N ALA A 135 3.02 4.17 17.07
CA ALA A 135 1.94 5.14 17.14
C ALA A 135 0.65 4.56 16.56
N LYS A 136 -0.48 4.85 17.23
CA LYS A 136 -1.81 4.48 16.73
C LYS A 136 -2.12 5.21 15.43
N ILE A 137 -2.63 4.48 14.44
CA ILE A 137 -3.14 5.06 13.21
C ILE A 137 -4.46 5.72 13.54
N THR A 138 -4.54 7.04 13.35
CA THR A 138 -5.76 7.81 13.60
C THR A 138 -6.37 8.15 12.27
N ILE A 139 -7.64 7.80 12.02
CA ILE A 139 -8.38 8.05 10.77
C ILE A 139 -9.61 8.88 11.12
N ARG A 140 -9.82 9.99 10.42
CA ARG A 140 -11.04 10.78 10.59
C ARG A 140 -12.18 10.07 9.87
N ILE A 141 -13.29 9.89 10.57
CA ILE A 141 -14.49 9.26 10.02
C ILE A 141 -15.45 10.37 9.61
N PRO A 142 -15.84 10.46 8.32
CA PRO A 142 -16.81 11.43 7.85
C PRO A 142 -18.15 11.29 8.58
N LEU A 143 -18.83 12.41 8.80
CA LEU A 143 -20.15 12.43 9.44
C LEU A 143 -21.17 11.63 8.62
N SER A 144 -21.16 11.80 7.30
CA SER A 144 -21.96 11.06 6.32
C SER A 144 -21.85 9.55 6.48
N LEU A 145 -20.64 8.99 6.68
CA LEU A 145 -20.48 7.56 6.96
C LEU A 145 -21.19 7.14 8.26
N SER A 146 -21.13 7.97 9.30
CA SER A 146 -21.83 7.71 10.56
C SER A 146 -23.35 7.79 10.40
N GLU A 147 -23.85 8.72 9.59
CA GLU A 147 -25.28 8.87 9.26
C GLU A 147 -25.78 7.65 8.47
N ARG A 148 -25.07 7.23 7.42
CA ARG A 148 -25.39 6.01 6.66
C ARG A 148 -25.38 4.78 7.55
N PHE A 149 -24.44 4.65 8.48
CA PHE A 149 -24.42 3.54 9.43
C PHE A 149 -25.67 3.54 10.32
N GLN A 150 -26.06 4.71 10.82
CA GLN A 150 -27.25 4.85 11.67
C GLN A 150 -28.54 4.55 10.90
N GLU A 151 -28.64 4.96 9.64
CA GLU A 151 -29.76 4.62 8.77
C GLU A 151 -29.88 3.11 8.51
N VAL A 152 -28.74 2.41 8.34
CA VAL A 152 -28.73 0.97 8.04
C VAL A 152 -28.91 0.11 9.30
N LYS A 153 -28.24 0.45 10.39
CA LYS A 153 -28.22 -0.38 11.62
C LYS A 153 -29.21 0.09 12.69
N GLY A 154 -29.79 1.29 12.55
CA GLY A 154 -30.71 1.89 13.53
C GLY A 154 -30.04 2.33 14.84
N VAL A 155 -28.71 2.28 14.92
CA VAL A 155 -27.91 2.61 16.10
C VAL A 155 -26.72 3.48 15.73
N SER A 156 -26.25 4.32 16.64
CA SER A 156 -25.11 5.19 16.35
C SER A 156 -23.81 4.37 16.24
N LEU A 157 -22.93 4.74 15.30
CA LEU A 157 -21.66 4.04 15.09
C LEU A 157 -20.81 3.99 16.36
N LYS A 158 -20.75 5.09 17.12
CA LYS A 158 -19.98 5.19 18.37
C LYS A 158 -20.54 4.30 19.48
N SER A 159 -21.86 4.12 19.56
CA SER A 159 -22.48 3.26 20.57
C SER A 159 -22.32 1.77 20.27
N SER A 160 -22.27 1.41 18.98
CA SER A 160 -22.10 0.01 18.56
C SER A 160 -20.69 -0.52 18.80
N PHE A 161 -19.71 0.37 18.91
CA PHE A 161 -18.31 0.01 19.12
C PHE A 161 -17.83 0.36 20.54
N LYS A 162 -17.64 -0.68 21.37
CA LYS A 162 -16.92 -0.52 22.64
C LYS A 162 -15.42 -0.39 22.35
N SER A 163 -14.85 0.75 22.74
CA SER A 163 -13.39 0.95 22.71
C SER A 163 -12.69 -0.21 23.43
N ASN A 164 -11.72 -0.83 22.76
CA ASN A 164 -10.92 -1.92 23.29
C ASN A 164 -9.42 -1.60 23.10
N LYS A 165 -8.54 -2.57 23.37
CA LYS A 165 -7.09 -2.36 23.22
C LYS A 165 -6.69 -2.06 21.75
N SER A 166 -7.39 -2.64 20.78
CA SER A 166 -7.07 -2.55 19.36
C SER A 166 -7.68 -1.34 18.65
N MET A 167 -8.86 -0.87 19.07
CA MET A 167 -9.57 0.24 18.44
C MET A 167 -10.27 1.12 19.47
N SER A 168 -10.19 2.44 19.28
CA SER A 168 -10.82 3.42 20.16
C SER A 168 -11.30 4.65 19.39
N TRP A 169 -12.40 5.24 19.84
CA TRP A 169 -12.94 6.47 19.26
C TRP A 169 -12.52 7.70 20.08
N VAL A 170 -12.05 8.75 19.40
CA VAL A 170 -11.84 10.07 20.00
C VAL A 170 -12.41 11.16 19.10
N GLY A 171 -13.53 11.75 19.52
CA GLY A 171 -14.29 12.67 18.68
C GLY A 171 -14.87 11.96 17.47
N ASP A 172 -14.53 12.44 16.28
CA ASP A 172 -14.85 11.84 14.97
C ASP A 172 -13.71 10.95 14.44
N LYS A 173 -12.69 10.65 15.26
CA LYS A 173 -11.51 9.90 14.82
C LYS A 173 -11.53 8.47 15.36
N LEU A 174 -11.36 7.52 14.46
CA LEU A 174 -11.07 6.11 14.76
C LEU A 174 -9.56 5.96 14.96
N ARG A 175 -9.15 5.48 16.13
CA ARG A 175 -7.74 5.14 16.42
C ARG A 175 -7.56 3.64 16.45
N VAL A 176 -6.72 3.15 15.55
CA VAL A 176 -6.38 1.73 15.42
C VAL A 176 -4.96 1.52 15.94
N ASP A 177 -4.80 0.49 16.77
CA ASP A 177 -3.51 0.05 17.25
C ASP A 177 -2.63 -0.45 16.07
N PRO A 178 -1.33 -0.11 16.04
CA PRO A 178 -0.45 -0.49 14.95
C PRO A 178 -0.39 -2.00 14.71
N ASP A 179 -0.50 -2.85 15.75
CA ASP A 179 -0.46 -4.30 15.55
C ASP A 179 -1.73 -4.79 14.87
N THR A 180 -2.88 -4.22 15.22
CA THR A 180 -4.18 -4.53 14.59
C THR A 180 -4.23 -4.04 13.15
N ALA A 181 -3.75 -2.83 12.89
CA ALA A 181 -3.65 -2.32 11.54
C ALA A 181 -2.70 -3.18 10.69
N LYS A 182 -1.52 -3.53 11.24
CA LYS A 182 -0.58 -4.42 10.56
C LYS A 182 -1.17 -5.81 10.34
N SER A 183 -1.91 -6.39 11.29
CA SER A 183 -2.50 -7.72 11.11
C SER A 183 -3.62 -7.75 10.08
N SER A 184 -4.49 -6.74 10.08
CA SER A 184 -5.56 -6.60 9.09
C SER A 184 -4.97 -6.41 7.67
N LEU A 185 -3.90 -5.63 7.54
CA LEU A 185 -3.19 -5.42 6.26
C LEU A 185 -2.32 -6.61 5.82
N LYS A 186 -1.85 -7.46 6.76
CA LYS A 186 -0.98 -8.62 6.47
C LYS A 186 -1.73 -9.81 5.88
N ASN A 187 -3.03 -9.93 6.09
CA ASN A 187 -3.80 -11.06 5.55
C ASN A 187 -3.73 -11.15 4.01
N HIS A 188 -3.36 -10.05 3.34
CA HIS A 188 -3.18 -9.97 1.88
C HIS A 188 -1.71 -10.06 1.41
N ALA A 189 -0.75 -10.22 2.33
CA ALA A 189 0.69 -10.29 2.03
C ALA A 189 1.24 -11.74 1.89
N ASN A 190 0.42 -12.77 2.12
CA ASN A 190 0.84 -14.18 2.06
C ASN A 190 1.14 -14.72 0.64
N ALA A 191 1.01 -13.88 -0.40
CA ALA A 191 1.35 -14.27 -1.78
C ALA A 191 2.86 -14.23 -2.08
N LEU A 192 3.70 -13.67 -1.20
CA LEU A 192 5.16 -13.59 -1.39
C LEU A 192 5.89 -14.92 -1.16
N LEU A 193 5.22 -15.97 -0.68
CA LEU A 193 5.82 -17.29 -0.42
C LEU A 193 5.69 -18.28 -1.58
N THR A 194 5.22 -17.84 -2.75
CA THR A 194 5.04 -18.71 -3.94
C THR A 194 5.95 -18.33 -5.12
N ILE A 195 6.96 -17.49 -4.89
CA ILE A 195 8.00 -17.15 -5.87
C ILE A 195 9.31 -17.85 -5.50
#